data_AF-A0AAD9PP41-F1
#
_entry.id   AF-A0AAD9PP41-F1
#
_cell.length_a   1.000
_cell.length_b   1.000
_cell.length_c   1.000
_cell.angle_alpha   90.00
_cell.angle_beta   90.00
_cell.angle_gamma   90.00
#
_symmetry.space_group_name_H-M   'P 1'
#
loop_
_entity.id
_entity.type
_entity.pdbx_description
1 polymer ?
#
loop_
_entity_poly.entity_id
_entity_poly.type
_entity_poly.pdbx_seq_one_letter_code
_entity_poly.pdbx_strand_id
1 'polypeptide(L)'
;MMSGVKKKDFQGKKKGRKRSAEAKERHRKRYQEILERRSKISKQVQDSIENKSGIARLQKKLICKYFYRTGSCIHGQDCNFSHECIPLNSKNIKLCQFFIKSPSECKYSAEECRYSHEPKLFLCRLNVINGSCENRSCPFNHLPMNEIEKCDETEKLKFCYNNKHFLTNLLINKLNQTRDPDDQIPTGANGKHQLDQIVAAVQKTSRDSLPWYLNFMTVILERDFEMANCT
;
A
#
# COMPACT_ATOMS: atom_id res chain seq x y z
N MET A 1 83.83 -4.32 -41.95
CA MET A 1 84.33 -3.10 -41.30
C MET A 1 83.14 -2.45 -40.61
N MET A 2 83.05 -2.61 -39.29
CA MET A 2 83.40 -1.58 -38.28
C MET A 2 82.25 -0.57 -38.10
N SER A 3 81.87 -0.07 -36.94
CA SER A 3 82.16 -0.25 -35.51
C SER A 3 81.40 0.91 -34.83
N GLY A 4 81.08 0.81 -33.54
CA GLY A 4 81.27 1.98 -32.65
C GLY A 4 80.06 2.85 -32.29
N VAL A 5 79.47 2.48 -31.16
CA VAL A 5 78.89 3.28 -30.06
C VAL A 5 79.45 4.72 -29.91
N LYS A 6 78.61 5.71 -29.53
CA LYS A 6 78.75 6.50 -28.27
C LYS A 6 77.54 7.39 -27.91
N LYS A 7 77.06 7.16 -26.67
CA LYS A 7 76.07 7.91 -25.87
C LYS A 7 76.56 9.32 -25.53
N LYS A 8 75.63 10.25 -25.27
CA LYS A 8 75.75 11.17 -24.11
C LYS A 8 74.40 11.39 -23.43
N ASP A 9 74.48 11.26 -22.11
CA ASP A 9 73.41 11.22 -21.13
C ASP A 9 72.86 12.60 -20.78
N PHE A 10 71.56 12.69 -20.48
CA PHE A 10 71.00 13.76 -19.66
C PHE A 10 70.08 13.16 -18.58
N GLN A 11 70.69 12.68 -17.50
CA GLN A 11 69.98 12.36 -16.26
C GLN A 11 69.75 13.64 -15.46
N GLY A 12 68.50 14.10 -15.42
CA GLY A 12 68.04 15.18 -14.55
C GLY A 12 66.82 14.78 -13.72
N LYS A 13 66.94 13.77 -12.84
CA LYS A 13 65.88 13.45 -11.87
C LYS A 13 65.86 14.49 -10.74
N LYS A 14 64.89 15.41 -10.74
CA LYS A 14 64.61 16.31 -9.61
C LYS A 14 64.16 15.47 -8.39
N LYS A 15 65.07 15.23 -7.43
CA LYS A 15 64.73 14.60 -6.15
C LYS A 15 63.97 15.60 -5.28
N GLY A 16 62.66 15.42 -5.11
CA GLY A 16 61.85 16.19 -4.17
C GLY A 16 62.36 16.03 -2.74
N ARG A 17 62.58 17.14 -2.02
CA ARG A 17 62.97 17.13 -0.60
C ARG A 17 61.93 16.35 0.21
N LYS A 18 62.34 15.22 0.81
CA LYS A 18 61.48 14.46 1.73
C LYS A 18 61.19 15.34 2.95
N ARG A 19 59.91 15.67 3.18
CA ARG A 19 59.44 16.32 4.41
C ARG A 19 59.92 15.52 5.62
N SER A 20 60.39 16.21 6.67
CA SER A 20 60.85 15.59 7.92
C SER A 20 59.76 14.70 8.52
N ALA A 21 60.16 13.67 9.26
CA ALA A 21 59.23 12.75 9.92
C ALA A 21 58.25 13.51 10.83
N GLU A 22 58.76 14.54 11.51
CA GLU A 22 57.99 15.43 12.39
C GLU A 22 56.93 16.25 11.63
N ALA A 23 57.23 16.74 10.43
CA ALA A 23 56.25 17.46 9.61
C ALA A 23 55.13 16.55 9.09
N LYS A 24 55.44 15.27 8.81
CA LYS A 24 54.44 14.26 8.43
C LYS A 24 53.55 13.89 9.62
N GLU A 25 54.12 13.77 10.81
CA GLU A 25 53.37 13.44 12.02
C GLU A 25 52.41 14.56 12.42
N ARG A 26 52.85 15.83 12.38
CA ARG A 26 51.96 16.98 12.61
C ARG A 26 50.80 17.04 11.60
N HIS A 27 51.06 16.70 10.34
CA HIS A 27 50.01 16.61 9.33
C HIS A 27 49.02 15.47 9.60
N ARG A 28 49.50 14.29 10.04
CA ARG A 28 48.64 13.16 10.41
C ARG A 28 47.71 13.51 11.58
N LYS A 29 48.25 14.10 12.65
CA LYS A 29 47.46 14.53 13.81
C LYS A 29 46.36 15.53 13.44
N ARG A 30 46.72 16.57 12.67
CA ARG A 30 45.75 17.56 12.18
C ARG A 30 44.67 16.94 11.28
N TYR A 31 45.02 15.95 10.47
CA TYR A 31 44.05 15.23 9.64
C TYR A 31 43.08 14.41 10.50
N GLN A 32 43.58 13.72 11.53
CA GLN A 32 42.77 12.94 12.46
C GLN A 32 41.76 13.83 13.23
N GLU A 33 42.21 14.99 13.72
CA GLU A 33 41.34 15.97 14.38
C GLU A 33 40.21 16.48 13.47
N ILE A 34 40.51 16.70 12.17
CA ILE A 34 39.50 17.11 11.19
C ILE A 34 38.47 16.00 10.97
N LEU A 35 38.90 14.73 10.89
CA LEU A 35 38.00 13.59 10.75
C LEU A 35 37.08 13.42 11.97
N GLU A 36 37.64 13.56 13.17
CA GLU A 36 36.86 13.49 14.42
C GLU A 36 35.84 14.63 14.51
N ARG A 37 36.23 15.86 14.14
CA ARG A 37 35.32 17.00 14.14
C ARG A 37 34.18 16.81 13.13
N ARG A 38 34.46 16.27 11.95
CA ARG A 38 33.45 15.93 10.94
C ARG A 38 32.51 14.81 11.42
N SER A 39 33.04 13.79 12.10
CA SER A 39 32.23 12.71 12.68
C SER A 39 31.26 13.22 13.76
N LYS A 40 31.72 14.12 14.65
CA LYS A 40 30.87 14.72 15.69
C LYS A 40 29.75 15.57 15.11
N ILE A 41 30.03 16.37 14.07
CA ILE A 41 29.02 17.17 13.36
C ILE A 41 28.01 16.27 12.66
N SER A 42 28.46 15.21 11.99
CA SER A 42 27.57 14.26 11.32
C SER A 42 26.61 13.55 12.29
N LYS A 43 27.10 13.17 13.48
CA LYS A 43 26.26 12.57 14.53
C LYS A 43 25.23 13.58 15.07
N GLN A 44 25.63 14.81 15.38
CA GLN A 44 24.70 15.85 15.84
C GLN A 44 23.60 16.17 14.81
N VAL A 45 23.93 16.19 13.52
CA VAL A 45 22.95 16.40 12.44
C VAL A 45 21.99 15.21 12.33
N GLN A 46 22.51 13.98 12.41
CA GLN A 46 21.71 12.75 12.40
C GLN A 46 20.71 12.72 13.58
N ASP A 47 21.19 12.97 14.79
CA ASP A 47 20.38 12.96 16.02
C ASP A 47 19.30 14.06 16.01
N SER A 48 19.58 15.20 15.35
CA SER A 48 18.61 16.30 15.21
C SER A 48 17.52 16.00 14.16
N ILE A 49 17.85 15.24 13.12
CA ILE A 49 16.89 14.80 12.08
C ILE A 49 16.01 13.67 12.63
N GLU A 50 16.59 12.71 13.35
CA GLU A 50 15.84 11.62 14.01
C GLU A 50 14.92 12.15 15.12
N ASN A 51 15.35 13.12 15.93
CA ASN A 51 14.49 13.73 16.94
C ASN A 51 13.35 14.59 16.36
N LYS A 52 13.60 15.36 15.29
CA LYS A 52 12.51 16.13 14.62
C LYS A 52 11.49 15.23 13.95
N SER A 53 11.94 14.16 13.29
CA SER A 53 11.05 13.19 12.65
C SER A 53 10.25 12.37 13.66
N GLY A 54 10.83 12.04 14.83
CA GLY A 54 10.11 11.39 15.94
C GLY A 54 8.98 12.25 16.52
N ILE A 55 9.23 13.54 16.79
CA ILE A 55 8.22 14.47 17.35
C ILE A 55 7.09 14.75 16.34
N ALA A 56 7.40 14.89 15.05
CA ALA A 56 6.38 15.09 14.00
C ALA A 56 5.50 13.85 13.76
N ARG A 57 6.03 12.64 14.00
CA ARG A 57 5.29 11.37 13.89
C ARG A 57 4.22 11.24 14.97
N LEU A 58 4.54 11.65 16.21
CA LEU A 58 3.66 11.58 17.37
C LEU A 58 2.42 12.49 17.31
N GLN A 59 2.40 13.50 16.43
CA GLN A 59 1.26 14.45 16.33
C GLN A 59 0.17 14.01 15.34
N LYS A 60 0.43 13.03 14.47
CA LYS A 60 -0.50 12.63 13.41
C LYS A 60 -1.51 11.61 13.95
N LYS A 61 -2.56 12.07 14.66
CA LYS A 61 -3.61 11.18 15.22
C LYS A 61 -4.61 10.64 14.18
N LEU A 62 -4.82 11.36 13.08
CA LEU A 62 -5.81 11.00 12.05
C LEU A 62 -5.12 10.43 10.81
N ILE A 63 -5.68 9.36 10.24
CA ILE A 63 -5.15 8.70 9.04
C ILE A 63 -5.33 9.60 7.80
N CYS A 64 -4.30 9.67 6.97
CA CYS A 64 -4.36 10.37 5.69
C CYS A 64 -5.27 9.62 4.71
N LYS A 65 -6.41 10.21 4.37
CA LYS A 65 -7.37 9.63 3.41
C LYS A 65 -6.76 9.31 2.04
N TYR A 66 -5.84 10.16 1.57
CA TYR A 66 -5.20 9.98 0.27
C TYR A 66 -4.23 8.80 0.33
N PHE A 67 -3.30 8.79 1.29
CA PHE A 67 -2.38 7.67 1.47
C PHE A 67 -3.12 6.35 1.71
N TYR A 68 -4.15 6.36 2.55
CA TYR A 68 -4.97 5.17 2.79
C TYR A 68 -5.63 4.64 1.51
N ARG A 69 -6.16 5.51 0.63
CA ARG A 69 -6.82 5.07 -0.62
C ARG A 69 -5.84 4.74 -1.74
N THR A 70 -4.83 5.57 -1.95
CA THR A 70 -3.93 5.53 -3.12
C THR A 70 -2.52 5.08 -2.80
N GLY A 71 -2.19 4.77 -1.55
CA GLY A 71 -0.83 4.38 -1.12
C GLY A 71 0.21 5.49 -1.31
N SER A 72 -0.24 6.69 -1.71
CA SER A 72 0.60 7.83 -2.04
C SER A 72 -0.10 9.12 -1.62
N CYS A 73 0.65 10.07 -1.10
CA CYS A 73 0.14 11.39 -0.74
C CYS A 73 1.05 12.44 -1.36
N ILE A 74 0.48 13.47 -1.97
CA ILE A 74 1.22 14.58 -2.57
C ILE A 74 2.08 15.34 -1.54
N HIS A 75 1.67 15.31 -0.26
CA HIS A 75 2.38 15.96 0.83
C HIS A 75 3.50 15.08 1.44
N GLY A 76 3.67 13.84 0.96
CA GLY A 76 4.77 12.97 1.38
C GLY A 76 4.91 12.88 2.91
N GLN A 77 6.12 13.09 3.42
CA GLN A 77 6.40 13.08 4.86
C GLN A 77 5.84 14.30 5.60
N ASP A 78 5.64 15.41 4.89
CA ASP A 78 5.10 16.67 5.41
C ASP A 78 3.57 16.65 5.53
N CYS A 79 2.91 15.52 5.22
CA CYS A 79 1.47 15.38 5.40
C CYS A 79 1.08 15.54 6.89
N ASN A 80 0.13 16.41 7.20
CA ASN A 80 -0.39 16.60 8.56
C ASN A 80 -1.19 15.40 9.10
N PHE A 81 -1.43 14.39 8.26
CA PHE A 81 -2.18 13.18 8.58
C PHE A 81 -1.26 11.94 8.57
N SER A 82 -1.60 10.92 9.35
CA SER A 82 -0.81 9.71 9.54
C SER A 82 -0.78 8.85 8.29
N HIS A 83 0.41 8.36 7.94
CA HIS A 83 0.64 7.34 6.93
C HIS A 83 0.90 5.96 7.55
N GLU A 84 0.67 5.81 8.86
CA GLU A 84 0.84 4.55 9.59
C GLU A 84 -0.41 3.67 9.46
N CYS A 85 -0.74 3.33 8.21
CA CYS A 85 -1.82 2.41 7.86
C CYS A 85 -1.44 1.57 6.64
N ILE A 86 -2.12 0.45 6.43
CA ILE A 86 -1.98 -0.33 5.22
C ILE A 86 -2.90 0.29 4.14
N PRO A 87 -2.36 0.72 2.98
CA PRO A 87 -3.18 1.24 1.90
C PRO A 87 -4.20 0.22 1.38
N LEU A 88 -5.39 0.68 1.01
CA LEU A 88 -6.45 -0.15 0.42
C LEU A 88 -6.06 -0.81 -0.90
N ASN A 89 -5.07 -0.28 -1.61
CA ASN A 89 -4.58 -0.85 -2.87
C ASN A 89 -3.33 -1.71 -2.70
N SER A 90 -2.90 -1.99 -1.46
CA SER A 90 -1.78 -2.89 -1.20
C SER A 90 -2.10 -4.31 -1.67
N LYS A 91 -1.05 -5.05 -2.04
CA LYS A 91 -1.14 -6.46 -2.46
C LYS A 91 -1.92 -7.32 -1.45
N ASN A 92 -1.75 -7.08 -0.16
CA ASN A 92 -2.44 -7.84 0.89
C ASN A 92 -3.95 -7.55 0.98
N ILE A 93 -4.46 -6.52 0.32
CA ILE A 93 -5.85 -6.06 0.44
C ILE A 93 -6.62 -6.16 -0.88
N LYS A 94 -5.97 -5.93 -2.03
CA LYS A 94 -6.67 -5.79 -3.31
C LYS A 94 -6.06 -6.65 -4.41
N LEU A 95 -6.90 -7.46 -5.05
CA LEU A 95 -6.54 -8.23 -6.24
C LEU A 95 -6.39 -7.36 -7.47
N CYS A 96 -5.43 -7.74 -8.31
CA CYS A 96 -5.27 -7.13 -9.63
C CYS A 96 -6.39 -7.61 -10.56
N GLN A 97 -7.32 -6.72 -10.87
CA GLN A 97 -8.43 -7.02 -11.78
C GLN A 97 -7.97 -7.44 -13.18
N PHE A 98 -6.83 -6.92 -13.66
CA PHE A 98 -6.32 -7.27 -14.99
C PHE A 98 -5.77 -8.70 -14.98
N PHE A 99 -4.94 -9.03 -13.98
CA PHE A 99 -4.43 -10.38 -13.80
C PHE A 99 -5.53 -11.43 -13.63
N ILE A 100 -6.58 -11.12 -12.86
CA ILE A 100 -7.73 -12.03 -12.67
C ILE A 100 -8.51 -12.26 -13.97
N LYS A 101 -8.59 -11.27 -14.85
CA LYS A 101 -9.22 -11.44 -16.17
C LYS A 101 -8.38 -12.35 -17.08
N SER A 102 -7.09 -12.09 -17.15
CA SER A 102 -6.11 -12.96 -17.81
C SER A 102 -4.72 -12.72 -17.22
N PRO A 103 -3.91 -13.77 -16.98
CA PRO A 103 -2.54 -13.61 -16.50
C PRO A 103 -1.67 -12.70 -17.39
N SER A 104 -1.99 -12.59 -18.69
CA SER A 104 -1.27 -11.75 -19.67
C SER A 104 -1.80 -10.31 -19.79
N GLU A 105 -2.94 -9.98 -19.18
CA GLU A 105 -3.59 -8.67 -19.32
C GLU A 105 -2.92 -7.60 -18.43
N CYS A 106 -2.29 -8.01 -17.33
CA CYS A 106 -1.57 -7.09 -16.46
C CYS A 106 -0.23 -6.72 -17.09
N LYS A 107 0.01 -5.42 -17.25
CA LYS A 107 1.26 -4.87 -17.82
C LYS A 107 2.46 -4.93 -16.85
N TYR A 108 2.22 -5.23 -15.58
CA TYR A 108 3.23 -5.23 -14.53
C TYR A 108 3.54 -6.66 -14.09
N SER A 109 4.78 -6.91 -13.67
CA SER A 109 5.13 -8.19 -13.03
C SER A 109 4.39 -8.35 -11.70
N ALA A 110 4.38 -9.57 -11.13
CA ALA A 110 3.79 -9.81 -9.82
C ALA A 110 4.49 -9.01 -8.70
N GLU A 111 5.78 -8.74 -8.86
CA GLU A 111 6.61 -7.96 -7.94
C GLU A 111 6.34 -6.46 -8.07
N GLU A 112 6.14 -5.96 -9.28
CA GLU A 112 5.95 -4.53 -9.56
C GLU A 112 4.49 -4.06 -9.43
N CYS A 113 3.53 -4.95 -9.69
CA CYS A 113 2.12 -4.58 -9.64
C CYS A 113 1.74 -4.16 -8.21
N ARG A 114 1.07 -3.03 -8.05
CA ARG A 114 0.61 -2.59 -6.73
C ARG A 114 -0.43 -3.53 -6.09
N TYR A 115 -1.16 -4.24 -6.92
CA TYR A 115 -2.24 -5.17 -6.55
C TYR A 115 -1.73 -6.61 -6.56
N SER A 116 -2.40 -7.51 -5.83
CA SER A 116 -1.97 -8.91 -5.76
C SER A 116 -2.30 -9.71 -7.03
N HIS A 117 -1.32 -10.53 -7.44
CA HIS A 117 -1.43 -11.56 -8.48
C HIS A 117 -1.56 -12.97 -7.86
N GLU A 118 -1.96 -13.06 -6.59
CA GLU A 118 -2.10 -14.31 -5.85
C GLU A 118 -3.56 -14.51 -5.41
N PRO A 119 -4.42 -15.11 -6.25
CA PRO A 119 -5.84 -15.29 -5.95
C PRO A 119 -6.09 -16.17 -4.72
N LYS A 120 -5.15 -17.07 -4.40
CA LYS A 120 -5.20 -17.95 -3.22
C LYS A 120 -5.13 -17.20 -1.88
N LEU A 121 -4.73 -15.93 -1.87
CA LEU A 121 -4.77 -15.09 -0.66
C LEU A 121 -6.17 -14.51 -0.38
N PHE A 122 -7.14 -14.74 -1.27
CA PHE A 122 -8.46 -14.14 -1.19
C PHE A 122 -9.54 -15.22 -1.18
N LEU A 123 -10.54 -15.04 -0.32
CA LEU A 123 -11.66 -15.96 -0.22
C LEU A 123 -12.48 -16.01 -1.50
N CYS A 124 -12.83 -17.22 -1.92
CA CYS A 124 -13.72 -17.48 -3.03
C CYS A 124 -15.12 -16.97 -2.72
N ARG A 125 -15.67 -16.22 -3.68
CA ARG A 125 -17.03 -15.66 -3.60
C ARG A 125 -18.10 -16.72 -3.38
N LEU A 126 -18.08 -17.79 -4.18
CA LEU A 126 -19.13 -18.82 -4.15
C LEU A 126 -19.06 -19.66 -2.87
N ASN A 127 -17.86 -20.04 -2.45
CA ASN A 127 -17.69 -20.77 -1.19
C ASN A 127 -18.16 -19.95 0.03
N VAL A 128 -17.94 -18.64 0.05
CA VAL A 128 -18.46 -17.77 1.12
C VAL A 128 -19.97 -17.61 1.09
N ILE A 129 -20.57 -17.43 -0.08
CA ILE A 129 -22.00 -17.08 -0.19
C ILE A 129 -22.90 -18.31 -0.20
N ASN A 130 -22.50 -19.37 -0.90
CA ASN A 130 -23.28 -20.59 -1.06
C ASN A 130 -22.82 -21.72 -0.13
N GLY A 131 -21.70 -21.52 0.59
CA GLY A 131 -21.03 -22.57 1.36
C GLY A 131 -20.22 -23.56 0.51
N SER A 132 -20.29 -23.48 -0.81
CA SER A 132 -19.61 -24.39 -1.73
C SER A 132 -19.20 -23.72 -3.05
N CYS A 133 -18.24 -24.32 -3.74
CA CYS A 133 -17.82 -23.89 -5.08
C CYS A 133 -17.61 -25.13 -5.96
N GLU A 134 -18.29 -25.18 -7.10
CA GLU A 134 -18.24 -26.31 -8.03
C GLU A 134 -16.98 -26.31 -8.92
N ASN A 135 -16.25 -25.19 -8.95
CA ASN A 135 -15.02 -25.08 -9.73
C ASN A 135 -13.88 -25.86 -9.04
N ARG A 136 -13.60 -27.06 -9.55
CA ARG A 136 -12.53 -27.94 -9.06
C ARG A 136 -11.13 -27.31 -9.15
N SER A 137 -10.94 -26.38 -10.08
CA SER A 137 -9.69 -25.65 -10.29
C SER A 137 -9.82 -24.19 -9.89
N CYS A 138 -10.67 -23.90 -8.88
CA CYS A 138 -10.84 -22.55 -8.37
C CYS A 138 -9.49 -21.99 -7.88
N PRO A 139 -9.05 -20.83 -8.38
CA PRO A 139 -7.76 -20.26 -7.96
C PRO A 139 -7.83 -19.55 -6.60
N PHE A 140 -9.03 -19.34 -6.06
CA PHE A 140 -9.28 -18.64 -4.80
C PHE A 140 -9.24 -19.57 -3.59
N ASN A 141 -9.08 -18.97 -2.41
CA ASN A 141 -9.09 -19.72 -1.15
C ASN A 141 -10.49 -20.26 -0.83
N HIS A 142 -10.57 -21.52 -0.40
CA HIS A 142 -11.78 -22.13 0.13
C HIS A 142 -11.61 -22.43 1.61
N LEU A 143 -12.60 -22.03 2.40
CA LEU A 143 -12.68 -22.35 3.81
C LEU A 143 -13.96 -23.17 4.08
N PRO A 144 -13.93 -24.07 5.07
CA PRO A 144 -15.15 -24.71 5.53
C PRO A 144 -16.04 -23.69 6.27
N MET A 145 -17.35 -23.94 6.30
CA MET A 145 -18.36 -22.98 6.81
C MET A 145 -18.07 -22.49 8.23
N ASN A 146 -17.65 -23.39 9.12
CA ASN A 146 -17.29 -23.07 10.50
C ASN A 146 -16.11 -22.09 10.62
N GLU A 147 -15.21 -22.05 9.63
CA GLU A 147 -14.08 -21.12 9.61
C GLU A 147 -14.44 -19.79 8.92
N ILE A 148 -15.35 -19.83 7.94
CA ILE A 148 -15.87 -18.61 7.28
C ILE A 148 -16.55 -17.68 8.30
N GLU A 149 -17.36 -18.24 9.20
CA GLU A 149 -18.06 -17.47 10.24
C GLU A 149 -17.07 -16.81 11.22
N LYS A 150 -15.98 -17.52 11.51
CA LYS A 150 -14.90 -17.10 12.43
C LYS A 150 -13.86 -16.19 11.80
N CYS A 151 -13.93 -15.89 10.51
CA CYS A 151 -13.01 -14.95 9.87
C CYS A 151 -12.97 -13.63 10.65
N ASP A 152 -11.75 -13.11 10.83
CA ASP A 152 -11.55 -11.81 11.46
C ASP A 152 -12.12 -10.66 10.60
N GLU A 153 -12.25 -9.49 11.20
CA GLU A 153 -12.80 -8.31 10.52
C GLU A 153 -11.94 -7.89 9.31
N THR A 154 -10.64 -8.14 9.35
CA THR A 154 -9.72 -7.78 8.26
C THR A 154 -10.01 -8.62 7.02
N GLU A 155 -10.19 -9.93 7.18
CA GLU A 155 -10.50 -10.84 6.09
C GLU A 155 -11.92 -10.64 5.55
N LYS A 156 -12.89 -10.40 6.44
CA LYS A 156 -14.26 -10.00 6.07
C LYS A 156 -14.26 -8.71 5.25
N LEU A 157 -13.49 -7.71 5.69
CA LEU A 157 -13.35 -6.43 4.99
C LEU A 157 -12.67 -6.59 3.62
N LYS A 158 -11.59 -7.37 3.53
CA LYS A 158 -10.94 -7.70 2.24
C LYS A 158 -11.91 -8.38 1.29
N PHE A 159 -12.70 -9.34 1.77
CA PHE A 159 -13.70 -10.02 0.96
C PHE A 159 -14.72 -9.02 0.38
N CYS A 160 -15.26 -8.16 1.24
CA CYS A 160 -16.22 -7.14 0.84
C CYS A 160 -15.63 -6.13 -0.18
N TYR A 161 -14.41 -5.64 0.03
CA TYR A 161 -13.76 -4.71 -0.91
C TYR A 161 -13.45 -5.32 -2.27
N ASN A 162 -13.07 -6.60 -2.33
CA ASN A 162 -12.79 -7.28 -3.61
C ASN A 162 -14.07 -7.68 -4.35
N ASN A 163 -15.19 -7.81 -3.66
CA ASN A 163 -16.48 -8.20 -4.22
C ASN A 163 -17.54 -7.08 -4.21
N LYS A 164 -17.14 -5.84 -3.93
CA LYS A 164 -18.04 -4.70 -3.70
C LYS A 164 -19.17 -4.59 -4.73
N HIS A 165 -18.84 -4.55 -6.02
CA HIS A 165 -19.86 -4.40 -7.08
C HIS A 165 -20.89 -5.54 -7.05
N PHE A 166 -20.42 -6.79 -6.94
CA PHE A 166 -21.29 -7.95 -6.85
C PHE A 166 -22.18 -7.90 -5.59
N LEU A 167 -21.58 -7.62 -4.43
CA LEU A 167 -22.31 -7.61 -3.17
C LEU A 167 -23.29 -6.43 -3.06
N THR A 168 -22.98 -5.29 -3.67
CA THR A 168 -23.91 -4.16 -3.79
C THR A 168 -25.13 -4.55 -4.62
N ASN A 169 -24.95 -5.20 -5.78
CA ASN A 169 -26.08 -5.69 -6.57
C ASN A 169 -26.87 -6.78 -5.82
N LEU A 170 -26.19 -7.69 -5.12
CA LEU A 170 -26.84 -8.70 -4.29
C LEU A 170 -27.67 -8.07 -3.16
N LEU A 171 -27.16 -7.02 -2.53
CA LEU A 171 -27.88 -6.25 -1.52
C LEU A 171 -29.10 -5.56 -2.14
N ILE A 172 -28.95 -4.88 -3.27
CA ILE A 172 -30.06 -4.24 -3.99
C ILE A 172 -31.16 -5.25 -4.28
N ASN A 173 -30.81 -6.41 -4.84
CA ASN A 173 -31.78 -7.46 -5.13
C ASN A 173 -32.52 -7.92 -3.86
N LYS A 174 -31.81 -8.07 -2.73
CA LYS A 174 -32.43 -8.42 -1.45
C LYS A 174 -33.35 -7.32 -0.92
N LEU A 175 -32.97 -6.05 -1.04
CA LEU A 175 -33.81 -4.91 -0.65
C LEU A 175 -35.05 -4.77 -1.54
N ASN A 176 -34.92 -5.06 -2.84
CA ASN A 176 -36.02 -4.99 -3.79
C ASN A 176 -37.06 -6.11 -3.60
N GLN A 177 -36.74 -7.21 -2.89
CA GLN A 177 -37.71 -8.28 -2.61
C GLN A 177 -38.93 -7.80 -1.83
N THR A 178 -38.79 -6.74 -1.04
CA THR A 178 -39.86 -6.18 -0.20
C THR A 178 -40.40 -4.84 -0.73
N ARG A 179 -40.01 -4.44 -1.94
CA ARG A 179 -40.37 -3.14 -2.55
C ARG A 179 -41.35 -3.32 -3.69
N ASP A 180 -42.17 -2.31 -3.93
CA ASP A 180 -43.04 -2.27 -5.10
C ASP A 180 -42.22 -2.22 -6.40
N PRO A 181 -42.70 -2.83 -7.50
CA PRO A 181 -42.00 -2.84 -8.78
C PRO A 181 -41.61 -1.45 -9.30
N ASP A 182 -42.44 -0.45 -9.06
CA ASP A 182 -42.22 0.93 -9.53
C ASP A 182 -41.23 1.73 -8.65
N ASP A 183 -40.90 1.26 -7.44
CA ASP A 183 -39.95 1.88 -6.50
C ASP A 183 -38.68 1.03 -6.31
N GLN A 184 -38.35 0.16 -7.27
CA GLN A 184 -37.14 -0.65 -7.19
C GLN A 184 -35.88 0.20 -7.37
N ILE A 185 -34.86 -0.12 -6.57
CA ILE A 185 -33.54 0.48 -6.72
C ILE A 185 -32.88 -0.14 -7.97
N PRO A 186 -32.44 0.67 -8.96
CA PRO A 186 -31.86 0.15 -10.18
C PRO A 186 -30.53 -0.55 -9.91
N THR A 187 -30.30 -1.72 -10.49
CA THR A 187 -29.01 -2.42 -10.45
C THR A 187 -28.04 -1.85 -11.48
N GLY A 188 -26.73 -1.83 -11.17
CA GLY A 188 -25.69 -1.47 -12.14
C GLY A 188 -25.51 0.04 -12.41
N ALA A 189 -26.39 0.91 -11.89
CA ALA A 189 -26.06 2.33 -11.77
C ALA A 189 -24.89 2.50 -10.78
N ASN A 190 -24.06 3.52 -10.96
CA ASN A 190 -22.96 3.86 -10.05
C ASN A 190 -22.97 5.38 -9.86
N GLY A 191 -23.81 5.87 -8.95
CA GLY A 191 -23.98 7.31 -8.75
C GLY A 191 -24.48 7.65 -7.35
N LYS A 192 -24.30 8.92 -6.96
CA LYS A 192 -24.71 9.43 -5.64
C LYS A 192 -26.17 9.11 -5.33
N HIS A 193 -27.08 9.38 -6.27
CA HIS A 193 -28.51 9.12 -6.11
C HIS A 193 -28.84 7.66 -5.76
N GLN A 194 -28.18 6.68 -6.39
CA GLN A 194 -28.40 5.27 -6.09
C GLN A 194 -27.87 4.91 -4.69
N LEU A 195 -26.72 5.48 -4.30
CA LEU A 195 -26.17 5.29 -2.96
C LEU A 195 -27.13 5.81 -1.88
N ASP A 196 -27.74 6.98 -2.11
CA ASP A 196 -28.74 7.58 -1.23
C ASP A 196 -29.96 6.65 -1.06
N GLN A 197 -30.47 6.10 -2.16
CA GLN A 197 -31.58 5.12 -2.15
C GLN A 197 -31.23 3.85 -1.38
N ILE A 198 -30.03 3.31 -1.58
CA ILE A 198 -29.57 2.10 -0.88
C ILE A 198 -29.49 2.36 0.61
N VAL A 199 -28.83 3.43 1.05
CA VAL A 199 -28.67 3.75 2.47
C VAL A 199 -30.03 3.98 3.14
N ALA A 200 -30.95 4.70 2.48
CA ALA A 200 -32.30 4.91 3.00
C ALA A 200 -33.10 3.60 3.14
N ALA A 201 -32.94 2.65 2.20
CA ALA A 201 -33.58 1.35 2.27
C ALA A 201 -32.98 0.45 3.37
N VAL A 202 -31.66 0.48 3.52
CA VAL A 202 -30.93 -0.27 4.56
C VAL A 202 -31.34 0.19 5.95
N GLN A 203 -31.49 1.50 6.19
CA GLN A 203 -31.91 2.04 7.48
C GLN A 203 -33.30 1.56 7.93
N LYS A 204 -34.17 1.20 6.97
CA LYS A 204 -35.51 0.66 7.24
C LYS A 204 -35.52 -0.86 7.43
N THR A 205 -34.40 -1.54 7.14
CA THR A 205 -34.28 -2.99 7.17
C THR A 205 -33.54 -3.44 8.45
N SER A 206 -34.02 -4.49 9.11
CA SER A 206 -33.28 -5.06 10.24
C SER A 206 -31.97 -5.71 9.78
N ARG A 207 -30.83 -5.15 10.22
CA ARG A 207 -29.48 -5.62 9.84
C ARG A 207 -29.17 -7.03 10.35
N ASP A 208 -29.81 -7.47 11.42
CA ASP A 208 -29.58 -8.79 12.02
C ASP A 208 -30.07 -9.93 11.13
N SER A 209 -30.93 -9.63 10.14
CA SER A 209 -31.41 -10.59 9.14
C SER A 209 -30.46 -10.78 7.95
N LEU A 210 -29.38 -10.00 7.88
CA LEU A 210 -28.43 -10.02 6.77
C LEU A 210 -27.24 -10.94 7.09
N PRO A 211 -26.81 -11.79 6.13
CA PRO A 211 -25.53 -12.48 6.22
C PRO A 211 -24.40 -11.47 6.45
N TRP A 212 -23.34 -11.90 7.15
CA TRP A 212 -22.24 -11.03 7.57
C TRP A 212 -21.69 -10.18 6.41
N TYR A 213 -21.56 -10.76 5.21
CA TYR A 213 -20.99 -10.06 4.05
C TYR A 213 -21.90 -8.92 3.55
N LEU A 214 -23.23 -9.05 3.65
CA LEU A 214 -24.15 -7.96 3.31
C LEU A 214 -24.16 -6.90 4.40
N ASN A 215 -24.09 -7.29 5.67
CA ASN A 215 -24.00 -6.35 6.79
C ASN A 215 -22.69 -5.53 6.75
N PHE A 216 -21.56 -6.16 6.42
CA PHE A 216 -20.31 -5.42 6.18
C PHE A 216 -20.43 -4.49 4.98
N MET A 217 -21.12 -4.91 3.90
CA MET A 217 -21.37 -4.04 2.76
C MET A 217 -22.22 -2.83 3.12
N THR A 218 -23.25 -2.96 3.96
CA THR A 218 -24.05 -1.80 4.39
C THR A 218 -23.19 -0.78 5.13
N VAL A 219 -22.30 -1.23 6.02
CA VAL A 219 -21.36 -0.36 6.72
C VAL A 219 -20.43 0.36 5.74
N ILE A 220 -19.88 -0.35 4.74
CA ILE A 220 -19.01 0.26 3.72
C ILE A 220 -19.75 1.33 2.92
N LEU A 221 -20.98 1.04 2.49
CA LEU A 221 -21.78 1.98 1.69
C LEU A 221 -22.22 3.21 2.50
N GLU A 222 -22.55 3.04 3.78
CA GLU A 222 -22.83 4.16 4.69
C GLU A 222 -21.62 5.07 4.85
N ARG A 223 -20.42 4.50 5.02
CA ARG A 223 -19.18 5.29 5.05
C ARG A 223 -18.92 6.01 3.73
N ASP A 224 -19.16 5.35 2.60
CA ASP A 224 -19.05 6.00 1.29
C ASP A 224 -20.04 7.17 1.14
N PHE A 225 -21.26 7.02 1.66
CA PHE A 225 -22.29 8.05 1.67
C PHE A 225 -21.90 9.24 2.55
N GLU A 226 -21.42 9.00 3.77
CA GLU A 226 -20.88 10.03 4.66
C GLU A 226 -19.76 10.81 3.96
N MET A 227 -18.79 10.10 3.36
CA MET A 227 -17.68 10.73 2.64
C MET A 227 -18.12 11.54 1.42
N ALA A 228 -19.20 11.14 0.74
CA ALA A 228 -19.74 11.84 -0.43
C ALA A 228 -20.57 13.08 -0.06
N ASN A 229 -20.94 13.24 1.21
CA ASN A 229 -21.73 14.36 1.72
C ASN A 229 -20.92 15.32 2.60
N CYS A 230 -19.67 14.99 2.96
CA CYS A 230 -18.74 15.86 3.70
C CYS A 230 -17.85 16.75 2.80
N THR A 231 -18.21 16.95 1.53
CA THR A 231 -17.52 17.81 0.56
C THR A 231 -18.46 18.86 0.01
#